data_AF-A0A1Y5GPN5-F1
#
_entry.id   AF-A0A1Y5GPN5-F1
#
_cell.length_a   1.000
_cell.length_b   1.000
_cell.length_c   1.000
_cell.angle_alpha   90.00
_cell.angle_beta   90.00
_cell.angle_gamma   90.00
#
_symmetry.space_group_name_H-M   'P 1'
#
loop_
_entity.id
_entity.type
_entity.pdbx_description
1 polymer ?
#
loop_
_entity_poly.entity_id
_entity_poly.type
_entity_poly.pdbx_seq_one_letter_code
_entity_poly.pdbx_strand_id
1 'polypeptide(L)'
;MGLRTNSWLFMLLVVLCVLVPIFGLTVPVKFNEVTIENVIKLLATIFVVTLFMERAQEVILTTLRARSSEILELAIRKHKRVIQRIKRIDPDQVVDEALYDRLEEARVEKMEYRSYTRVLALRLGLLLGLLISIAGVRSLGVLVDQATLLELGRIQLALFNVVDVLLTGGVIAGGSDGIHKMTELYRSYVDINVKRNKRKKREMDVADS
;
A
#
# COMPACT_ATOMS: atom_id res chain seq x y z
N MET A 1 -15.14 -7.01 29.84
CA MET A 1 -16.35 -7.18 29.00
C MET A 1 -15.89 -7.75 27.66
N GLY A 2 -15.97 -9.07 27.50
CA GLY A 2 -15.51 -9.76 26.30
C GLY A 2 -16.48 -9.53 25.14
N LEU A 3 -16.00 -8.90 24.06
CA LEU A 3 -16.68 -8.92 22.77
C LEU A 3 -16.63 -10.37 22.24
N ARG A 4 -17.62 -11.17 22.62
CA ARG A 4 -17.98 -12.42 21.93
C ARG A 4 -18.57 -12.01 20.59
N THR A 5 -17.71 -11.58 19.67
CA THR A 5 -18.10 -11.28 18.29
C THR A 5 -18.74 -12.52 17.70
N ASN A 6 -19.93 -12.36 17.13
CA ASN A 6 -20.76 -13.45 16.60
C ASN A 6 -20.02 -14.17 15.46
N SER A 7 -19.22 -15.17 15.82
CA SER A 7 -18.57 -16.11 14.88
C SER A 7 -19.58 -16.73 13.91
N TRP A 8 -20.84 -16.84 14.34
CA TRP A 8 -21.94 -17.29 13.49
C TRP A 8 -22.26 -16.33 12.33
N LEU A 9 -22.18 -15.00 12.51
CA LEU A 9 -22.36 -14.05 11.41
C LEU A 9 -21.23 -14.16 10.39
N PHE A 10 -19.99 -14.33 10.86
CA PHE A 10 -18.84 -14.58 10.00
C PHE A 10 -19.00 -15.88 9.21
N MET A 11 -19.40 -16.97 9.87
CA MET A 11 -19.69 -18.26 9.21
C MET A 11 -20.85 -18.15 8.21
N LEU A 12 -21.92 -17.40 8.52
CA LEU A 12 -23.03 -17.14 7.60
C LEU A 12 -22.56 -16.38 6.36
N LEU A 13 -21.69 -15.38 6.54
CA LEU A 13 -21.12 -14.60 5.45
C LEU A 13 -20.20 -15.44 4.57
N VAL A 14 -19.38 -16.32 5.18
CA VAL A 14 -18.53 -17.28 4.45
C VAL A 14 -19.39 -18.27 3.66
N VAL A 15 -20.43 -18.84 4.29
CA VAL A 15 -21.36 -19.76 3.62
C VAL A 15 -22.11 -19.06 2.48
N LEU A 16 -22.55 -17.82 2.66
CA LEU A 16 -23.18 -17.01 1.62
C LEU A 16 -22.21 -16.76 0.44
N CYS A 17 -20.95 -16.38 0.73
CA CYS A 17 -19.91 -16.19 -0.29
C CYS A 17 -19.62 -17.47 -1.08
N VAL A 18 -19.75 -18.65 -0.46
CA VAL A 18 -19.55 -19.95 -1.11
C VAL A 18 -20.79 -20.41 -1.88
N LEU A 19 -22.00 -20.12 -1.39
CA LEU A 19 -23.25 -20.52 -2.05
C LEU A 19 -23.56 -19.70 -3.31
N VAL A 20 -23.25 -18.39 -3.31
CA VAL A 20 -23.49 -17.50 -4.46
C VAL A 20 -22.92 -18.03 -5.79
N PRO A 21 -21.65 -18.50 -5.86
CA PRO A 21 -21.11 -19.10 -7.09
C PRO A 21 -21.69 -20.49 -7.39
N ILE A 22 -22.09 -21.27 -6.38
CA ILE A 22 -22.69 -22.61 -6.56
C ILE A 22 -24.07 -22.54 -7.23
N PHE A 23 -24.86 -21.50 -6.94
CA PHE A 23 -26.18 -21.29 -7.55
C PHE A 23 -26.14 -20.67 -8.96
N GLY A 24 -24.96 -20.52 -9.57
CA GLY A 24 -24.84 -20.03 -10.94
C GLY A 24 -25.20 -18.54 -11.12
N LEU A 25 -25.26 -17.77 -10.03
CA LEU A 25 -25.47 -16.30 -10.09
C LEU A 25 -24.24 -15.55 -10.60
N THR A 26 -23.11 -16.23 -10.82
CA THR A 26 -21.86 -15.61 -11.24
C THR A 26 -21.35 -16.22 -12.54
N VAL A 27 -21.04 -15.37 -13.51
CA VAL A 27 -20.33 -15.76 -14.73
C VAL A 27 -18.85 -15.93 -14.38
N PRO A 28 -18.18 -17.03 -14.76
CA PRO A 28 -16.76 -17.20 -14.47
C PRO A 28 -15.93 -16.10 -15.15
N VAL A 29 -15.10 -15.41 -14.36
CA VAL A 29 -14.21 -14.37 -14.88
C VAL A 29 -13.10 -15.03 -15.68
N LYS A 30 -13.09 -14.84 -16.99
CA LYS A 30 -12.00 -15.28 -17.86
C LYS A 30 -10.95 -14.19 -17.94
N PHE A 31 -9.70 -14.60 -17.80
CA PHE A 31 -8.55 -13.72 -17.98
C PHE A 31 -8.10 -13.80 -19.43
N ASN A 32 -7.63 -12.67 -19.96
CA ASN A 32 -6.93 -12.66 -21.24
C ASN A 32 -5.66 -13.50 -21.13
N GLU A 33 -5.15 -13.98 -22.27
CA GLU A 33 -3.80 -14.53 -22.31
C GLU A 33 -2.82 -13.46 -21.82
N VAL A 34 -2.20 -13.73 -20.67
CA VAL A 34 -1.27 -12.80 -20.03
C VAL A 34 0.02 -12.78 -20.86
N THR A 35 0.08 -11.91 -21.86
CA THR A 35 1.29 -11.64 -22.62
C THR A 35 2.24 -10.76 -21.82
N ILE A 36 3.54 -10.96 -22.02
CA ILE A 36 4.58 -10.13 -21.38
C ILE A 36 4.37 -8.65 -21.72
N GLU A 37 3.93 -8.34 -22.95
CA GLU A 37 3.63 -6.99 -23.39
C GLU A 37 2.53 -6.32 -22.55
N ASN A 38 1.42 -7.02 -22.30
CA ASN A 38 0.32 -6.50 -21.48
C ASN A 38 0.77 -6.22 -20.04
N VAL A 39 1.61 -7.08 -19.48
CA VAL A 39 2.17 -6.91 -18.13
C VAL A 39 3.12 -5.71 -18.09
N ILE A 40 4.02 -5.57 -19.07
CA ILE A 40 4.95 -4.43 -19.13
C ILE A 40 4.16 -3.13 -19.29
N LYS A 41 3.15 -3.10 -20.16
CA LYS A 41 2.28 -1.93 -20.35
C LYS A 41 1.55 -1.56 -19.06
N LEU A 42 1.03 -2.55 -18.34
CA LEU A 42 0.38 -2.34 -17.04
C LEU A 42 1.36 -1.79 -16.00
N LEU A 43 2.50 -2.43 -15.83
CA LEU A 43 3.53 -2.00 -14.88
C LEU A 43 4.04 -0.60 -15.21
N ALA A 44 4.28 -0.29 -16.49
CA ALA A 44 4.69 1.05 -16.92
C ALA A 44 3.63 2.10 -16.61
N THR A 45 2.35 1.79 -16.85
CA THR A 45 1.24 2.70 -16.54
C THR A 45 1.14 2.96 -15.05
N ILE A 46 1.14 1.90 -14.23
CA ILE A 46 1.12 2.02 -12.77
C ILE A 46 2.36 2.77 -12.28
N PHE A 47 3.54 2.49 -12.84
CA PHE A 47 4.79 3.13 -12.44
C PHE A 47 4.79 4.64 -12.69
N VAL A 48 4.39 5.08 -13.88
CA VAL A 48 4.29 6.50 -14.18
C VAL A 48 3.30 7.18 -13.25
N VAL A 49 2.12 6.60 -13.07
CA VAL A 49 1.09 7.13 -12.16
C VAL A 49 1.60 7.22 -10.72
N THR A 50 2.28 6.20 -10.24
CA THR A 50 2.86 6.16 -8.90
C THR A 50 3.97 7.20 -8.73
N LEU A 51 4.82 7.45 -9.74
CA LEU A 51 5.83 8.52 -9.67
C LEU A 51 5.18 9.90 -9.55
N PHE A 52 4.14 10.17 -10.35
CA PHE A 52 3.40 11.44 -10.25
C PHE A 52 2.71 11.57 -8.90
N MET A 53 2.10 10.49 -8.41
CA MET A 53 1.50 10.45 -7.08
C MET A 53 2.53 10.75 -6.00
N GLU A 54 3.69 10.10 -6.06
CA GLU A 54 4.77 10.25 -5.10
C GLU A 54 5.24 11.70 -5.05
N ARG A 55 5.37 12.33 -6.22
CA ARG A 55 5.71 13.75 -6.28
C ARG A 55 4.61 14.64 -5.71
N ALA A 56 3.34 14.35 -6.02
CA ALA A 56 2.21 15.12 -5.51
C ALA A 56 2.11 15.06 -3.98
N GLN A 57 2.22 13.87 -3.37
CA GLN A 57 2.19 13.73 -1.92
C GLN A 57 3.37 14.44 -1.25
N GLU A 58 4.55 14.42 -1.85
CA GLU A 58 5.73 15.11 -1.33
C GLU A 58 5.50 16.62 -1.27
N VAL A 59 5.00 17.22 -2.36
CA VAL A 59 4.72 18.67 -2.41
C VAL A 59 3.66 19.07 -1.38
N ILE A 60 2.59 18.28 -1.25
CA ILE A 60 1.53 18.55 -0.26
C ILE A 60 2.09 18.45 1.17
N LEU A 61 2.81 17.37 1.48
CA LEU A 61 3.33 17.12 2.82
C LEU A 61 4.44 18.08 3.21
N THR A 62 5.33 18.44 2.29
CA THR A 62 6.40 19.41 2.56
C THR A 62 5.80 20.78 2.90
N THR A 63 4.79 21.21 2.15
CA THR A 63 4.08 22.46 2.41
C THR A 63 3.36 22.43 3.77
N LEU A 64 2.69 21.32 4.10
CA LEU A 64 2.01 21.16 5.40
C LEU A 64 3.00 21.01 6.57
N ARG A 65 4.19 20.44 6.32
CA ARG A 65 5.16 20.09 7.36
C ARG A 65 6.14 21.20 7.73
N ALA A 66 6.50 22.05 6.76
CA ALA A 66 7.60 23.00 6.91
C ALA A 66 7.48 23.86 8.18
N ARG A 67 6.30 24.47 8.41
CA ARG A 67 6.12 25.42 9.52
C ARG A 67 6.26 24.80 10.91
N SER A 68 5.64 23.65 11.17
CA SER A 68 5.62 23.07 12.53
C SER A 68 6.91 22.32 12.86
N SER A 69 7.53 21.67 11.86
CA SER A 69 8.81 20.96 12.06
C SER A 69 9.94 21.92 12.44
N GLU A 70 9.97 23.12 11.85
CA GLU A 70 10.98 24.14 12.13
C GLU A 70 10.86 24.69 13.55
N ILE A 71 9.64 24.91 14.04
CA ILE A 71 9.37 25.41 15.39
C ILE A 71 9.90 24.42 16.45
N LEU A 72 9.55 23.14 16.32
CA LEU A 72 10.03 22.10 17.24
C LEU A 72 11.55 21.95 17.17
N GLU A 73 12.14 22.04 15.99
CA GLU A 73 13.58 21.94 15.85
C GLU A 73 14.30 23.13 16.49
N LEU A 74 13.73 24.33 16.38
CA LEU A 74 14.23 25.51 17.06
C LEU A 74 14.12 25.36 18.59
N ALA A 75 13.02 24.80 19.09
CA ALA A 75 12.84 24.50 20.52
C ALA A 75 13.93 23.53 21.02
N ILE A 76 14.16 22.41 20.33
CA ILE A 76 15.22 21.45 20.68
C ILE A 76 16.60 22.13 20.66
N ARG A 77 16.90 22.93 19.61
CA ARG A 77 18.17 23.67 19.52
C ARG A 77 18.32 24.65 20.68
N LYS A 78 17.26 25.34 21.09
CA LYS A 78 17.28 26.30 22.20
C LYS A 78 17.66 25.61 23.51
N HIS A 79 16.97 24.53 23.89
CA HIS A 79 17.24 23.77 25.12
C HIS A 79 18.65 23.15 25.11
N LYS A 80 19.04 22.54 23.98
CA LYS A 80 20.39 21.96 23.83
C LYS A 80 21.50 23.00 23.98
N ARG A 81 21.32 24.20 23.43
CA ARG A 81 22.29 25.31 23.56
C ARG A 81 22.42 25.82 25.00
N VAL A 82 21.35 25.78 25.79
CA VAL A 82 21.40 26.19 27.21
C VAL A 82 22.23 25.18 28.00
N ILE A 83 21.93 23.88 27.88
CA ILE A 83 22.69 22.80 28.53
C ILE A 83 24.17 22.85 28.12
N GLN A 84 24.44 23.03 26.82
CA GLN A 84 25.82 23.15 26.32
C GLN A 84 26.55 24.39 26.85
N ARG A 85 25.86 25.52 27.04
CA ARG A 85 26.46 26.73 27.62
C ARG A 85 26.85 26.52 29.07
N ILE A 86 25.98 25.92 29.87
CA ILE A 86 26.23 25.61 31.29
C ILE A 86 27.48 24.73 31.39
N LYS A 87 27.49 23.59 30.69
CA LYS A 87 28.63 22.66 30.68
C LYS A 87 29.94 23.23 30.11
N ARG A 88 29.86 24.27 29.28
CA ARG A 88 31.05 24.93 28.72
C ARG A 88 31.66 25.93 29.69
N ILE A 89 30.83 26.58 30.51
CA ILE A 89 31.28 27.55 31.52
C ILE A 89 31.83 26.79 32.73
N ASP A 90 31.14 25.74 33.16
CA ASP A 90 31.56 24.89 34.26
C ASP A 90 31.22 23.42 33.94
N PRO A 91 32.23 22.58 33.61
CA PRO A 91 32.02 21.18 33.24
C PRO A 91 31.44 20.31 34.35
N ASP A 92 31.71 20.65 35.62
CA ASP A 92 31.31 19.87 36.80
C ASP A 92 29.99 20.36 37.40
N GLN A 93 29.43 21.45 36.86
CA GLN A 93 28.14 21.97 37.27
C GLN A 93 27.02 20.99 36.95
N VAL A 94 26.32 20.54 38.00
CA VAL A 94 25.11 19.73 37.87
C VAL A 94 24.06 20.56 37.14
N VAL A 95 23.74 20.15 35.92
CA VAL A 95 22.66 20.75 35.13
C VAL A 95 21.33 20.32 35.75
N ASP A 96 20.46 21.30 35.98
CA ASP A 96 19.10 21.09 36.50
C ASP A 96 18.36 20.01 35.68
N GLU A 97 17.82 19.01 36.38
CA GLU A 97 17.05 17.90 35.80
C GLU A 97 15.87 18.42 34.97
N ALA A 98 15.26 19.53 35.40
CA ALA A 98 14.17 20.18 34.67
C ALA A 98 14.58 20.67 33.25
N LEU A 99 15.87 20.94 33.00
CA LEU A 99 16.35 21.30 31.65
C LEU A 99 16.46 20.08 30.74
N TYR A 100 16.80 18.92 31.31
CA TYR A 100 16.82 17.66 30.59
C TYR A 100 15.41 17.21 30.25
N ASP A 101 14.48 17.30 31.20
CA ASP A 101 13.07 17.00 30.99
C ASP A 101 12.48 17.83 29.84
N ARG A 102 12.69 19.15 29.84
CA ARG A 102 12.23 20.03 28.75
C ARG A 102 12.84 19.68 27.38
N LEU A 103 14.09 19.23 27.36
CA LEU A 103 14.73 18.79 26.12
C LEU A 103 14.12 17.46 25.64
N GLU A 104 13.80 16.56 26.56
CA GLU A 104 13.16 15.28 26.26
C GLU A 104 11.73 15.46 25.79
N GLU A 105 10.93 16.28 26.46
CA GLU A 105 9.58 16.67 26.05
C GLU A 105 9.56 17.18 24.61
N ALA A 106 10.46 18.13 24.26
CA ALA A 106 10.55 18.67 22.90
C ALA A 106 10.96 17.60 21.86
N ARG A 107 11.71 16.56 22.26
CA ARG A 107 12.03 15.43 21.38
C ARG A 107 10.85 14.50 21.21
N VAL A 108 10.12 14.21 22.28
CA VAL A 108 8.89 13.41 22.25
C VAL A 108 7.88 14.06 21.33
N GLU A 109 7.65 15.36 21.48
CA GLU A 109 6.76 16.13 20.60
C GLU A 109 7.19 16.03 19.11
N LYS A 110 8.51 16.04 18.83
CA LYS A 110 9.03 15.89 17.46
C LYS A 110 8.79 14.49 16.91
N MET A 111 8.91 13.47 17.75
CA MET A 111 8.63 12.09 17.35
C MET A 111 7.14 11.88 17.09
N GLU A 112 6.27 12.39 17.96
CA GLU A 112 4.81 12.34 17.77
C GLU A 112 4.39 13.05 16.49
N TYR A 113 4.91 14.25 16.25
CA TYR A 113 4.66 15.01 15.03
C TYR A 113 5.11 14.24 13.76
N ARG A 114 6.30 13.61 13.81
CA ARG A 114 6.78 12.77 12.69
C ARG A 114 5.89 11.55 12.46
N SER A 115 5.42 10.92 13.55
CA SER A 115 4.50 9.79 13.47
C SER A 115 3.17 10.20 12.84
N TYR A 116 2.60 11.31 13.31
CA TYR A 116 1.35 11.87 12.81
C TYR A 116 1.43 12.20 11.31
N THR A 117 2.49 12.91 10.89
CA THR A 117 2.69 13.26 9.48
C THR A 117 2.88 12.03 8.58
N ARG A 118 3.50 10.95 9.08
CA ARG A 118 3.58 9.67 8.35
C ARG A 118 2.21 9.02 8.17
N VAL A 119 1.36 9.01 9.19
CA VAL A 119 0.00 8.49 9.09
C VAL A 119 -0.83 9.32 8.11
N LEU A 120 -0.68 10.65 8.15
CA LEU A 120 -1.35 11.55 7.20
C LEU A 120 -0.91 11.30 5.76
N ALA A 121 0.39 11.12 5.52
CA ALA A 121 0.94 10.77 4.22
C ALA A 121 0.30 9.50 3.65
N LEU A 122 0.22 8.43 4.45
CA LEU A 122 -0.40 7.17 4.04
C LEU A 122 -1.89 7.34 3.71
N ARG A 123 -2.64 8.12 4.51
CA ARG A 123 -4.06 8.39 4.25
C ARG A 123 -4.26 9.20 2.97
N LEU A 124 -3.45 10.22 2.75
CA LEU A 124 -3.49 11.03 1.52
C LEU A 124 -3.13 10.20 0.29
N GLY A 125 -2.06 9.40 0.36
CA GLY A 125 -1.67 8.48 -0.70
C GLY A 125 -2.78 7.50 -1.05
N LEU A 126 -3.45 6.93 -0.04
CA LEU A 126 -4.59 6.03 -0.25
C LEU A 126 -5.78 6.74 -0.89
N LEU A 127 -6.17 7.91 -0.40
CA LEU A 127 -7.26 8.69 -0.96
C LEU A 127 -7.00 9.04 -2.43
N LEU A 128 -5.82 9.57 -2.72
CA LEU A 128 -5.45 9.92 -4.09
C LEU A 128 -5.34 8.67 -4.97
N GLY A 129 -4.82 7.56 -4.47
CA GLY A 129 -4.71 6.30 -5.22
C GLY A 129 -6.09 5.75 -5.60
N LEU A 130 -7.04 5.80 -4.67
CA LEU A 130 -8.43 5.43 -4.93
C LEU A 130 -9.08 6.36 -5.95
N LEU A 131 -8.86 7.68 -5.86
CA LEU A 131 -9.37 8.64 -6.84
C LEU A 131 -8.83 8.37 -8.25
N ILE A 132 -7.53 8.11 -8.37
CA ILE A 132 -6.91 7.76 -9.65
C ILE A 132 -7.48 6.46 -10.20
N SER A 133 -7.76 5.49 -9.34
CA SER A 133 -8.35 4.23 -9.79
C SER A 133 -9.79 4.37 -10.24
N ILE A 134 -10.58 5.19 -9.54
CA ILE A 134 -11.94 5.57 -9.95
C ILE A 134 -11.90 6.32 -11.30
N ALA A 135 -10.90 7.17 -11.52
CA ALA A 135 -10.71 7.90 -12.77
C ALA A 135 -10.36 7.01 -13.98
N GLY A 136 -10.10 5.72 -13.77
CA GLY A 136 -9.96 4.73 -14.83
C GLY A 136 -8.62 4.00 -14.87
N VAL A 137 -7.68 4.32 -13.98
CA VAL A 137 -6.46 3.51 -13.84
C VAL A 137 -6.82 2.22 -13.12
N ARG A 138 -6.82 1.11 -13.85
CA ARG A 138 -7.26 -0.20 -13.36
C ARG A 138 -6.19 -1.24 -13.59
N SER A 139 -5.92 -2.07 -12.59
CA SER A 139 -4.89 -3.10 -12.65
C SER A 139 -5.45 -4.45 -13.06
N LEU A 140 -6.55 -4.88 -12.41
CA LEU A 140 -7.22 -6.14 -12.73
C LEU A 140 -8.02 -6.04 -14.01
N GLY A 141 -8.70 -4.91 -14.28
CA GLY A 141 -9.50 -4.73 -15.48
C GLY A 141 -8.73 -4.92 -16.79
N VAL A 142 -7.42 -4.64 -16.80
CA VAL A 142 -6.55 -4.84 -17.99
C VAL A 142 -6.26 -6.32 -18.26
N LEU A 143 -6.30 -7.16 -17.21
CA LEU A 143 -6.00 -8.59 -17.29
C LEU A 143 -7.24 -9.44 -17.60
N VAL A 144 -8.44 -8.88 -17.41
CA VAL A 144 -9.71 -9.57 -17.64
C VAL A 144 -10.18 -9.36 -19.08
N ASP A 145 -10.76 -10.41 -19.66
CA ASP A 145 -11.37 -10.34 -20.97
C ASP A 145 -12.57 -9.38 -20.99
N GLN A 146 -12.58 -8.47 -21.97
CA GLN A 146 -13.63 -7.45 -22.11
C GLN A 146 -14.98 -8.07 -22.43
N ALA A 147 -15.02 -9.16 -23.21
CA ALA A 147 -16.28 -9.84 -23.51
C ALA A 147 -16.89 -10.42 -22.23
N THR A 148 -16.06 -11.03 -21.38
CA THR A 148 -16.50 -11.54 -20.08
C THR A 148 -17.02 -10.42 -19.17
N LEU A 149 -16.35 -9.26 -19.10
CA LEU A 149 -16.81 -8.12 -18.30
C LEU A 149 -18.20 -7.58 -18.71
N LEU A 150 -18.56 -7.70 -19.99
CA LEU A 150 -19.87 -7.30 -20.51
C LEU A 150 -20.97 -8.33 -20.18
N GLU A 151 -20.60 -9.60 -20.01
CA GLU A 151 -21.49 -10.68 -19.61
C GLU A 151 -21.76 -10.73 -18.09
N LEU A 152 -20.95 -10.01 -17.29
CA LEU A 152 -21.11 -9.97 -15.85
C LEU A 152 -22.44 -9.28 -15.44
N GLY A 153 -23.14 -9.88 -14.49
CA GLY A 153 -24.30 -9.26 -13.86
C GLY A 153 -23.93 -7.98 -13.09
N ARG A 154 -24.87 -7.04 -12.93
CA ARG A 154 -24.64 -5.71 -12.32
C ARG A 154 -23.94 -5.77 -10.96
N ILE A 155 -24.33 -6.72 -10.10
CA ILE A 155 -23.76 -6.87 -8.75
C ILE A 155 -22.33 -7.42 -8.83
N GLN A 156 -22.09 -8.41 -9.70
CA GLN A 156 -20.76 -9.00 -9.89
C GLN A 156 -19.79 -7.98 -10.50
N LEU A 157 -20.24 -7.18 -11.47
CA LEU A 157 -19.46 -6.10 -12.06
C LEU A 157 -19.14 -5.01 -11.02
N ALA A 158 -20.11 -4.65 -10.17
CA ALA A 158 -19.88 -3.68 -9.10
C ALA A 158 -18.85 -4.18 -8.08
N LEU A 159 -18.93 -5.44 -7.65
CA LEU A 159 -17.96 -6.05 -6.74
C LEU A 159 -16.57 -6.16 -7.38
N PHE A 160 -16.49 -6.57 -8.65
CA PHE A 160 -15.23 -6.60 -9.39
C PHE A 160 -14.59 -5.21 -9.45
N ASN A 161 -15.36 -4.18 -9.79
CA ASN A 161 -14.88 -2.80 -9.84
C ASN A 161 -14.41 -2.30 -8.47
N VAL A 162 -15.13 -2.63 -7.39
CA VAL A 162 -14.72 -2.25 -6.02
C VAL A 162 -13.40 -2.90 -5.65
N VAL A 163 -13.25 -4.20 -5.93
CA VAL A 163 -12.00 -4.92 -5.66
C VAL A 163 -10.86 -4.35 -6.50
N ASP A 164 -11.07 -4.15 -7.80
CA ASP A 164 -10.05 -3.58 -8.69
C ASP A 164 -9.63 -2.18 -8.26
N VAL A 165 -10.58 -1.33 -7.86
CA VAL A 165 -10.30 0.03 -7.36
C VAL A 165 -9.51 0.00 -6.06
N LEU A 166 -9.89 -0.84 -5.10
CA LEU A 166 -9.18 -0.98 -3.84
C LEU A 166 -7.75 -1.53 -4.05
N LEU A 167 -7.60 -2.52 -4.92
CA LEU A 167 -6.30 -3.15 -5.18
C LEU A 167 -5.39 -2.18 -5.93
N THR A 168 -5.88 -1.56 -7.00
CA THR A 168 -5.11 -0.59 -7.80
C THR A 168 -4.75 0.65 -6.99
N GLY A 169 -5.73 1.23 -6.29
CA GLY A 169 -5.51 2.38 -5.42
C GLY A 169 -4.55 2.08 -4.28
N GLY A 170 -4.64 0.89 -3.68
CA GLY A 170 -3.70 0.42 -2.66
C GLY A 170 -2.27 0.25 -3.18
N VAL A 171 -2.09 -0.27 -4.40
CA VAL A 171 -0.77 -0.41 -5.05
C VAL A 171 -0.17 0.97 -5.33
N ILE A 172 -0.94 1.89 -5.89
CA ILE A 172 -0.51 3.27 -6.17
C ILE A 172 -0.14 3.99 -4.87
N ALA A 173 -0.98 3.86 -3.83
CA ALA A 173 -0.75 4.44 -2.51
C ALA A 173 0.48 3.86 -1.80
N GLY A 174 0.81 2.60 -2.09
CA GLY A 174 2.01 1.93 -1.60
C GLY A 174 3.30 2.49 -2.21
N GLY A 175 3.24 3.35 -3.22
CA GLY A 175 4.43 3.94 -3.83
C GLY A 175 5.31 2.89 -4.51
N SER A 176 6.63 3.09 -4.43
CA SER A 176 7.64 2.17 -4.94
C SER A 176 7.58 0.78 -4.27
N ASP A 177 7.23 0.69 -2.98
CA ASP A 177 7.04 -0.59 -2.28
C ASP A 177 5.88 -1.41 -2.86
N GLY A 178 4.79 -0.74 -3.27
CA GLY A 178 3.64 -1.38 -3.92
C GLY A 178 4.03 -2.03 -5.26
N ILE A 179 4.81 -1.31 -6.06
CA ILE A 179 5.31 -1.79 -7.37
C ILE A 179 6.32 -2.93 -7.19
N HIS A 180 7.20 -2.83 -6.20
CA HIS A 180 8.17 -3.88 -5.90
C HIS A 180 7.48 -5.20 -5.59
N LYS A 181 6.47 -5.19 -4.70
CA LYS A 181 5.66 -6.37 -4.37
C LYS A 181 4.94 -6.94 -5.59
N MET A 182 4.37 -6.08 -6.44
CA MET A 182 3.74 -6.54 -7.68
C MET A 182 4.72 -7.23 -8.63
N THR A 183 5.93 -6.69 -8.76
CA THR A 183 7.00 -7.28 -9.58
C THR A 183 7.43 -8.64 -9.02
N GLU A 184 7.52 -8.77 -7.69
CA GLU A 184 7.86 -10.02 -7.02
C GLU A 184 6.79 -11.10 -7.23
N LEU A 185 5.51 -10.74 -7.07
CA LEU A 185 4.38 -11.65 -7.35
C LEU A 185 4.41 -12.15 -8.80
N TYR A 186 4.71 -11.27 -9.75
CA TYR A 186 4.85 -11.65 -11.14
C TYR A 186 6.02 -12.61 -11.38
N ARG A 187 7.21 -12.31 -10.84
CA ARG A 187 8.38 -13.21 -10.94
C ARG A 187 8.05 -14.60 -10.41
N SER A 188 7.40 -14.67 -9.25
CA SER A 188 6.97 -15.93 -8.65
C SER A 188 6.02 -16.72 -9.55
N TYR A 189 5.03 -16.05 -10.16
CA TYR A 189 4.11 -16.67 -11.12
C TYR A 189 4.83 -17.23 -12.36
N VAL A 190 5.76 -16.47 -12.94
CA VAL A 190 6.55 -16.91 -14.10
C VAL A 190 7.41 -18.12 -13.74
N ASP A 191 8.13 -18.06 -12.62
CA ASP A 191 8.99 -19.15 -12.17
C ASP A 191 8.22 -20.45 -11.92
N ILE A 192 7.02 -20.36 -11.34
CA ILE A 192 6.13 -21.51 -11.13
C ILE A 192 5.72 -22.12 -12.47
N ASN A 193 5.31 -21.30 -13.45
CA ASN A 193 4.90 -21.79 -14.77
C ASN A 193 6.07 -22.41 -15.54
N VAL A 194 7.26 -21.81 -15.49
CA VAL A 194 8.47 -22.37 -16.11
C VAL A 194 8.83 -23.72 -15.47
N LYS A 195 8.78 -23.83 -14.13
CA LYS A 195 9.01 -25.10 -13.42
C LYS A 195 7.97 -26.16 -13.79
N ARG A 196 6.68 -25.77 -13.87
CA ARG A 196 5.59 -26.68 -14.26
C ARG A 196 5.77 -27.22 -15.68
N ASN A 197 6.13 -26.36 -16.62
CA ASN A 197 6.40 -26.77 -18.01
C ASN A 197 7.64 -27.65 -18.12
N LYS A 198 8.73 -27.35 -17.39
CA LYS A 198 9.93 -28.21 -17.35
C LYS A 198 9.62 -29.60 -16.77
N ARG A 199 8.78 -29.68 -15.73
CA ARG A 199 8.37 -30.96 -15.13
C ARG A 199 7.50 -31.78 -16.08
N LYS A 200 6.48 -31.18 -16.70
CA LYS A 200 5.66 -31.84 -17.72
C LYS A 200 6.50 -32.38 -18.88
N LYS A 201 7.49 -31.62 -19.34
CA LYS A 201 8.39 -32.06 -20.42
C LYS A 201 9.19 -33.30 -20.02
N ARG A 202 9.76 -33.32 -18.80
CA ARG A 202 10.46 -34.51 -18.29
C ARG A 202 9.56 -35.73 -18.11
N GLU A 203 8.31 -35.54 -17.70
CA GLU A 203 7.35 -36.64 -17.56
C GLU A 203 6.97 -37.23 -18.93
N MET A 204 6.90 -36.42 -20.00
CA MET A 204 6.71 -36.92 -21.37
C MET A 204 7.96 -37.63 -21.90
N ASP A 205 9.15 -37.05 -21.71
CA ASP A 205 10.42 -37.65 -22.16
C ASP A 205 10.67 -39.05 -21.50
N VAL A 206 10.22 -39.24 -20.25
CA VAL A 206 10.29 -40.52 -19.53
C VAL A 206 9.21 -41.52 -19.97
N ALA A 207 8.05 -41.06 -20.42
CA ALA A 207 6.98 -41.93 -20.91
C ALA A 207 7.24 -42.47 -22.33
N ASP A 208 8.06 -41.75 -23.11
CA ASP A 208 8.45 -42.12 -24.47
C ASP A 208 9.78 -42.94 -24.53
N SER A 209 10.37 -43.27 -23.37
CA SER A 209 11.60 -44.07 -23.21
C SER A 209 11.30 -45.50 -22.77
#